data_AF-A0A6L7WAX6-F1
#
_entry.id   AF-A0A6L7WAX6-F1
#
_cell.length_a   1.000
_cell.length_b   1.000
_cell.length_c   1.000
_cell.angle_alpha   90.00
_cell.angle_beta   90.00
_cell.angle_gamma   90.00
#
_symmetry.space_group_name_H-M   'P 1'
#
loop_
_entity.id
_entity.type
_entity.pdbx_description
1 polymer ?
#
loop_
_entity_poly.entity_id
_entity_poly.type
_entity_poly.pdbx_seq_one_letter_code
_entity_poly.pdbx_strand_id
1 'polypeptide(L)'
;MDHEFNEVQELLAQTARDFFSRDFPMDRIRDAHRSDAGYDEALWPALQELGWSGAAFPESMGGSGGGLLDVAQVIEEMGKGCAASPFLHSTVAAGLALVDASPDLAARVAAGEATVIPALTSHPEDHPRVADGTLSGRSLAVPWANLATHFLVAIGGDNHMAVVAAYANGVGAAPGAGGARGRVGGGWGPGCGVGGGGGG
;
A
#
# COMPACT_ATOMS: atom_id res chain seq x y z
N MET A 1 32.87 0.02 14.26
CA MET A 1 31.53 0.21 13.69
C MET A 1 30.57 -0.38 14.69
N ASP A 2 29.55 0.38 15.06
CA ASP A 2 28.47 -0.11 15.91
C ASP A 2 27.36 -0.65 15.01
N HIS A 3 27.00 -1.91 15.20
CA HIS A 3 26.02 -2.64 14.40
C HIS A 3 24.82 -3.10 15.23
N GLU A 4 24.78 -2.71 16.52
CA GLU A 4 23.71 -3.07 17.43
C GLU A 4 22.54 -2.10 17.31
N PHE A 5 21.32 -2.59 17.56
CA PHE A 5 20.16 -1.73 17.65
C PHE A 5 20.21 -0.93 18.94
N ASN A 6 19.64 0.28 18.92
CA ASN A 6 19.48 1.03 20.16
C ASN A 6 18.28 0.50 20.98
N GLU A 7 18.21 0.91 22.25
CA GLU A 7 17.14 0.46 23.17
C GLU A 7 15.72 0.73 22.64
N VAL A 8 15.53 1.83 21.89
CA VAL A 8 14.23 2.19 21.30
C VAL A 8 13.85 1.21 20.19
N GLN A 9 14.80 0.84 19.34
CA GLN A 9 14.63 -0.13 18.27
C GLN A 9 14.37 -1.54 18.80
N GLU A 10 15.09 -1.95 19.84
CA GLU A 10 14.85 -3.23 20.52
C GLU A 10 13.45 -3.30 21.13
N LEU A 11 13.03 -2.22 21.81
CA LEU A 11 11.69 -2.12 22.37
C LEU A 11 10.61 -2.15 21.29
N LEU A 12 10.83 -1.47 20.17
CA LEU A 12 9.91 -1.48 19.03
C LEU A 12 9.80 -2.87 18.41
N ALA A 13 10.93 -3.57 18.20
CA ALA A 13 10.94 -4.94 17.71
C ALA A 13 10.21 -5.90 18.66
N GLN A 14 10.44 -5.78 19.98
CA GLN A 14 9.73 -6.60 20.97
C GLN A 14 8.22 -6.32 20.95
N THR A 15 7.82 -5.05 20.89
CA THR A 15 6.41 -4.66 20.82
C THR A 15 5.75 -5.18 19.55
N ALA A 16 6.43 -5.09 18.40
CA ALA A 16 5.95 -5.60 17.14
C ALA A 16 5.78 -7.12 17.16
N ARG A 17 6.77 -7.84 17.70
CA ARG A 17 6.70 -9.30 17.88
C ARG A 17 5.51 -9.72 18.73
N ASP A 18 5.32 -9.07 19.87
CA ASP A 18 4.24 -9.39 20.79
C ASP A 18 2.88 -9.11 20.16
N PHE A 19 2.73 -7.98 19.46
CA PHE A 19 1.53 -7.66 18.70
C PHE A 19 1.22 -8.71 17.63
N PHE A 20 2.16 -9.02 16.74
CA PHE A 20 1.91 -10.00 15.67
C PHE A 20 1.65 -11.40 16.21
N SER A 21 2.39 -11.84 17.24
CA SER A 21 2.21 -13.18 17.79
C SER A 21 0.90 -13.34 18.58
N ARG A 22 0.46 -12.30 19.29
CA ARG A 22 -0.77 -12.33 20.10
C ARG A 22 -2.01 -12.05 19.29
N ASP A 23 -1.99 -10.99 18.48
CA ASP A 23 -3.20 -10.44 17.85
C ASP A 23 -3.38 -10.97 16.42
N PHE A 24 -2.29 -11.35 15.75
CA PHE A 24 -2.27 -11.91 14.38
C PHE A 24 -1.49 -13.24 14.29
N PRO A 25 -1.84 -14.26 15.12
CA PRO A 25 -1.12 -15.53 15.13
C PRO A 25 -1.22 -16.25 13.77
N MET A 26 -0.23 -17.11 13.48
CA MET A 26 -0.09 -17.80 12.20
C MET A 26 -1.36 -18.52 11.71
N ASP A 27 -2.17 -19.10 12.60
CA ASP A 27 -3.41 -19.77 12.21
C ASP A 27 -4.46 -18.78 11.69
N ARG A 28 -4.58 -17.60 12.33
CA ARG A 28 -5.42 -16.50 11.84
C ARG A 28 -4.95 -16.01 10.47
N ILE A 29 -3.65 -15.85 10.27
CA ILE A 29 -3.07 -15.47 8.98
C ILE A 29 -3.36 -16.51 7.90
N ARG A 30 -3.25 -17.81 8.22
CA ARG A 30 -3.57 -18.90 7.29
C ARG A 30 -5.04 -18.92 6.90
N ASP A 31 -5.94 -18.67 7.85
CA ASP A 31 -7.37 -18.63 7.58
C ASP A 31 -7.74 -17.41 6.75
N ALA A 32 -7.16 -16.25 7.07
CA ALA A 32 -7.31 -15.03 6.28
C ALA A 32 -6.79 -15.21 4.84
N HIS A 33 -5.67 -15.93 4.65
CA HIS A 33 -5.14 -16.25 3.31
C HIS A 33 -6.11 -17.09 2.46
N ARG A 34 -6.99 -17.88 3.08
CA ARG A 34 -8.01 -18.70 2.39
C ARG A 34 -9.32 -17.96 2.16
N SER A 35 -9.50 -16.78 2.74
CA SER A 35 -10.66 -15.92 2.52
C SER A 35 -10.68 -15.33 1.11
N ASP A 36 -11.82 -14.77 0.70
CA ASP A 36 -11.95 -14.08 -0.58
C ASP A 36 -11.04 -12.85 -0.69
N ALA A 37 -10.76 -12.17 0.44
CA ALA A 37 -9.82 -11.06 0.49
C ALA A 37 -8.35 -11.53 0.32
N GLY A 38 -8.03 -12.73 0.81
CA GLY A 38 -6.69 -13.32 0.74
C GLY A 38 -5.69 -12.76 1.77
N TYR A 39 -6.15 -11.90 2.69
CA TYR A 39 -5.38 -11.31 3.80
C TYR A 39 -6.31 -10.96 4.96
N ASP A 40 -5.74 -10.59 6.11
CA ASP A 40 -6.52 -10.17 7.28
C ASP A 40 -6.90 -8.69 7.18
N GLU A 41 -8.17 -8.42 6.92
CA GLU A 41 -8.67 -7.05 6.73
C GLU A 41 -8.55 -6.17 7.98
N ALA A 42 -8.41 -6.76 9.17
CA ALA A 42 -8.24 -6.02 10.42
C ALA A 42 -6.78 -5.60 10.68
N LEU A 43 -5.81 -6.16 9.95
CA LEU A 43 -4.41 -5.89 10.21
C LEU A 43 -4.04 -4.44 9.89
N TRP A 44 -4.40 -3.93 8.72
CA TRP A 44 -4.00 -2.59 8.33
C TRP A 44 -4.57 -1.50 9.25
N PRO A 45 -5.88 -1.49 9.58
CA PRO A 45 -6.43 -0.57 10.57
C PRO A 45 -5.72 -0.67 11.93
N ALA A 46 -5.39 -1.87 12.41
CA ALA A 46 -4.70 -2.03 13.68
C ALA A 46 -3.28 -1.39 13.67
N LEU A 47 -2.55 -1.49 12.56
CA LEU A 47 -1.24 -0.81 12.42
C LEU A 47 -1.38 0.71 12.42
N GLN A 48 -2.46 1.24 11.84
CA GLN A 48 -2.77 2.67 11.84
C GLN A 48 -3.16 3.16 13.23
N GLU A 49 -3.99 2.40 13.96
CA GLU A 49 -4.40 2.70 15.34
C GLU A 49 -3.22 2.68 16.32
N LEU A 50 -2.22 1.82 16.09
CA LEU A 50 -0.96 1.81 16.82
C LEU A 50 -0.03 2.98 16.47
N GLY A 51 -0.39 3.79 15.47
CA GLY A 51 0.40 4.92 14.98
C GLY A 51 1.62 4.51 14.14
N TRP A 52 1.75 3.23 13.78
CA TRP A 52 2.92 2.76 13.03
C TRP A 52 2.95 3.31 11.60
N SER A 53 1.79 3.66 11.01
CA SER A 53 1.71 4.39 9.74
C SER A 53 2.45 5.72 9.74
N GLY A 54 2.67 6.33 10.92
CA GLY A 54 3.44 7.56 11.11
C GLY A 54 4.86 7.35 11.63
N ALA A 55 5.34 6.11 11.76
CA ALA A 55 6.55 5.81 12.53
C ALA A 55 7.84 6.45 11.97
N ALA A 56 7.96 6.57 10.64
CA ALA A 56 9.10 7.24 10.00
C ALA A 56 8.79 8.67 9.51
N PHE A 57 7.63 9.22 9.87
CA PHE A 57 7.25 10.57 9.47
C PHE A 57 7.73 11.59 10.50
N PRO A 58 8.04 12.83 10.07
CA PRO A 58 8.33 13.93 10.97
C PRO A 58 7.17 14.19 11.95
N GLU A 59 7.50 14.62 13.16
CA GLU A 59 6.51 14.99 14.18
C GLU A 59 5.64 16.16 13.74
N SER A 60 6.17 17.05 12.89
CA SER A 60 5.41 18.14 12.27
C SER A 60 4.23 17.68 11.40
N MET A 61 4.24 16.40 10.98
CA MET A 61 3.18 15.76 10.21
C MET A 61 2.35 14.78 11.05
N GLY A 62 2.51 14.80 12.39
CA GLY A 62 1.86 13.85 13.29
C GLY A 62 2.51 12.47 13.35
N GLY A 63 3.71 12.32 12.78
CA GLY A 63 4.52 11.11 12.91
C GLY A 63 5.26 11.02 14.25
N SER A 64 6.03 9.95 14.44
CA SER A 64 6.83 9.76 15.67
C SER A 64 8.28 10.21 15.57
N GLY A 65 8.71 10.76 14.42
CA GLY A 65 10.09 11.22 14.22
C GLY A 65 11.13 10.11 14.07
N GLY A 66 10.67 8.85 13.90
CA GLY A 66 11.56 7.71 13.72
C GLY A 66 12.24 7.70 12.34
N GLY A 67 13.22 6.83 12.18
CA GLY A 67 13.93 6.59 10.94
C GLY A 67 13.50 5.33 10.21
N LEU A 68 14.11 5.09 9.05
CA LEU A 68 13.90 3.86 8.26
C LEU A 68 14.26 2.59 9.03
N LEU A 69 15.24 2.63 9.93
CA LEU A 69 15.62 1.48 10.75
C LEU A 69 14.53 1.10 11.76
N ASP A 70 13.81 2.08 12.29
CA ASP A 70 12.73 1.82 13.25
C ASP A 70 11.55 1.13 12.53
N VAL A 71 11.19 1.63 11.36
CA VAL A 71 10.16 0.99 10.52
C VAL A 71 10.61 -0.38 10.00
N ALA A 72 11.92 -0.57 9.74
CA ALA A 72 12.46 -1.87 9.37
C ALA A 72 12.28 -2.92 10.47
N GLN A 73 12.37 -2.55 11.77
CA GLN A 73 12.09 -3.48 12.87
C GLN A 73 10.64 -3.99 12.82
N VAL A 74 9.68 -3.09 12.58
CA VAL A 74 8.27 -3.46 12.44
C VAL A 74 8.06 -4.38 11.24
N ILE A 75 8.66 -4.05 10.09
CA ILE A 75 8.55 -4.87 8.87
C ILE A 75 9.19 -6.25 9.06
N GLU A 76 10.30 -6.34 9.78
CA GLU A 76 10.97 -7.62 10.05
C GLU A 76 10.06 -8.55 10.87
N GLU A 77 9.48 -8.06 11.95
CA GLU A 77 8.57 -8.86 12.78
C GLU A 77 7.26 -9.18 12.04
N MET A 78 6.75 -8.25 11.23
CA MET A 78 5.62 -8.48 10.34
C MET A 78 5.90 -9.62 9.35
N GLY A 79 7.10 -9.64 8.77
CA GLY A 79 7.56 -10.69 7.87
C GLY A 79 7.71 -12.06 8.56
N LYS A 80 8.25 -12.09 9.78
CA LYS A 80 8.34 -13.32 10.61
C LYS A 80 6.96 -13.93 10.90
N GLY A 81 5.94 -13.09 11.10
CA GLY A 81 4.55 -13.51 11.28
C GLY A 81 3.78 -13.76 9.98
N CYS A 82 4.39 -13.56 8.81
CA CYS A 82 3.72 -13.58 7.50
C CYS A 82 2.49 -12.65 7.43
N ALA A 83 2.48 -11.56 8.19
CA ALA A 83 1.36 -10.64 8.28
C ALA A 83 1.31 -9.74 7.04
N ALA A 84 0.35 -9.98 6.14
CA ALA A 84 0.25 -9.26 4.88
C ALA A 84 -0.51 -7.93 5.05
N SER A 85 0.15 -6.81 4.78
CA SER A 85 -0.40 -5.46 4.92
C SER A 85 0.19 -4.49 3.89
N PRO A 86 -0.53 -3.40 3.52
CA PRO A 86 0.03 -2.33 2.69
C PRO A 86 1.10 -1.49 3.39
N PHE A 87 1.47 -1.76 4.65
CA PHE A 87 2.40 -0.95 5.44
C PHE A 87 3.67 -0.51 4.68
N LEU A 88 4.44 -1.44 4.11
CA LEU A 88 5.64 -1.11 3.33
C LEU A 88 5.33 -0.22 2.12
N HIS A 89 4.21 -0.48 1.45
CA HIS A 89 3.82 0.22 0.22
C HIS A 89 3.33 1.64 0.53
N SER A 90 2.48 1.77 1.55
CA SER A 90 1.82 3.02 1.91
C SER A 90 2.68 3.92 2.78
N THR A 91 3.26 3.40 3.85
CA THR A 91 4.07 4.18 4.78
C THR A 91 5.41 4.52 4.15
N VAL A 92 6.14 3.50 3.69
CA VAL A 92 7.54 3.66 3.30
C VAL A 92 7.69 4.06 1.83
N ALA A 93 7.20 3.24 0.89
CA ALA A 93 7.49 3.42 -0.52
C ALA A 93 6.80 4.66 -1.12
N ALA A 94 5.52 4.87 -0.82
CA ALA A 94 4.78 6.03 -1.31
C ALA A 94 4.75 7.18 -0.29
N GLY A 95 4.44 6.89 0.97
CA GLY A 95 4.21 7.90 2.00
C GLY A 95 5.42 8.81 2.25
N LEU A 96 6.61 8.25 2.46
CA LEU A 96 7.82 9.05 2.68
C LEU A 96 8.22 9.86 1.45
N ALA A 97 7.93 9.39 0.24
CA ALA A 97 8.18 10.13 -1.00
C ALA A 97 7.28 11.39 -1.12
N LEU A 98 6.19 11.46 -0.34
CA LEU A 98 5.27 12.59 -0.34
C LEU A 98 5.62 13.67 0.68
N VAL A 99 6.57 13.44 1.60
CA VAL A 99 6.90 14.39 2.68
C VAL A 99 7.16 15.79 2.11
N ASP A 100 8.00 15.90 1.08
CA ASP A 100 8.28 17.20 0.45
C ASP A 100 7.33 17.53 -0.71
N ALA A 101 6.84 16.51 -1.42
CA ALA A 101 6.06 16.69 -2.66
C ALA A 101 4.56 16.97 -2.43
N SER A 102 4.00 16.45 -1.34
CA SER A 102 2.61 16.64 -0.93
C SER A 102 2.46 16.51 0.60
N PRO A 103 2.90 17.52 1.37
CA PRO A 103 2.93 17.47 2.83
C PRO A 103 1.57 17.14 3.47
N ASP A 104 0.48 17.67 2.91
CA ASP A 104 -0.88 17.41 3.43
C ASP A 104 -1.28 15.94 3.27
N LEU A 105 -0.95 15.31 2.14
CA LEU A 105 -1.24 13.89 1.93
C LEU A 105 -0.29 13.02 2.76
N ALA A 106 0.98 13.40 2.90
CA ALA A 106 1.94 12.75 3.78
C ALA A 106 1.45 12.73 5.24
N ALA A 107 0.95 13.87 5.75
CA ALA A 107 0.36 13.95 7.10
C ALA A 107 -0.87 13.03 7.25
N ARG A 108 -1.72 12.94 6.23
CA ARG A 108 -2.86 12.00 6.24
C ARG A 108 -2.41 10.54 6.22
N VAL A 109 -1.31 10.20 5.55
CA VAL A 109 -0.72 8.84 5.63
C VAL A 109 -0.20 8.57 7.03
N ALA A 110 0.55 9.52 7.62
CA ALA A 110 1.08 9.39 8.96
C ALA A 110 -0.03 9.14 10.00
N ALA A 111 -1.12 9.90 9.91
CA ALA A 111 -2.31 9.78 10.75
C ALA A 111 -3.17 8.53 10.49
N GLY A 112 -2.86 7.71 9.47
CA GLY A 112 -3.66 6.54 9.10
C GLY A 112 -4.96 6.86 8.34
N GLU A 113 -5.13 8.10 7.90
CA GLU A 113 -6.32 8.58 7.18
C GLU A 113 -6.23 8.40 5.66
N ALA A 114 -5.04 8.08 5.15
CA ALA A 114 -4.81 7.80 3.74
C ALA A 114 -3.93 6.56 3.56
N THR A 115 -4.28 5.75 2.56
CA THR A 115 -3.46 4.62 2.09
C THR A 115 -3.01 4.94 0.67
N VAL A 116 -1.74 5.27 0.49
CA VAL A 116 -1.20 5.63 -0.83
C VAL A 116 -0.45 4.45 -1.39
N ILE A 117 -0.85 3.96 -2.55
CA ILE A 117 -0.23 2.77 -3.13
C ILE A 117 0.63 3.14 -4.34
N PRO A 118 1.90 2.70 -4.41
CA PRO A 118 2.74 2.90 -5.57
C PRO A 118 2.20 2.07 -6.75
N ALA A 119 1.87 2.74 -7.85
CA ALA A 119 1.40 2.14 -9.08
C ALA A 119 2.51 2.20 -10.15
N LEU A 120 3.60 1.50 -9.85
CA LEU A 120 4.81 1.47 -10.66
C LEU A 120 4.76 0.24 -11.57
N THR A 121 4.75 0.42 -12.89
CA THR A 121 4.93 -0.69 -13.82
C THR A 121 6.41 -0.93 -14.10
N SER A 122 6.78 -2.19 -14.31
CA SER A 122 8.18 -2.65 -14.43
C SER A 122 8.91 -2.10 -15.67
N HIS A 123 8.15 -1.66 -16.67
CA HIS A 123 8.65 -1.20 -17.95
C HIS A 123 8.24 0.27 -18.16
N PRO A 124 9.19 1.22 -18.21
CA PRO A 124 8.90 2.65 -18.39
C PRO A 124 8.02 3.00 -19.60
N GLU A 125 8.10 2.22 -20.67
CA GLU A 125 7.27 2.36 -21.86
C GLU A 125 5.78 2.10 -21.63
N ASP A 126 5.45 1.30 -20.61
CA ASP A 126 4.09 0.97 -20.20
C ASP A 126 3.50 2.00 -19.20
N HIS A 127 4.31 2.98 -18.77
CA HIS A 127 3.85 3.99 -17.81
C HIS A 127 2.70 4.81 -18.42
N PRO A 128 1.66 5.12 -17.63
CA PRO A 128 0.67 6.11 -18.02
C PRO A 128 1.29 7.42 -18.49
N ARG A 129 0.65 8.11 -19.42
CA ARG A 129 1.14 9.36 -20.02
C ARG A 129 0.18 10.49 -19.74
N VAL A 130 0.73 11.70 -19.59
CA VAL A 130 -0.04 12.93 -19.49
C VAL A 130 -0.04 13.62 -20.84
N ALA A 131 -1.22 13.92 -21.37
CA ALA A 131 -1.42 14.76 -22.55
C ALA A 131 -2.62 15.68 -22.28
N ASP A 132 -2.46 16.98 -22.58
CA ASP A 132 -3.51 18.00 -22.40
C ASP A 132 -4.17 17.97 -21.00
N GLY A 133 -3.34 17.77 -19.96
CA GLY A 133 -3.78 17.70 -18.56
C GLY A 133 -4.51 16.40 -18.16
N THR A 134 -4.61 15.43 -19.07
CA THR A 134 -5.27 14.13 -18.81
C THR A 134 -4.23 13.02 -18.68
N LEU A 135 -4.29 12.26 -17.59
CA LEU A 135 -3.49 11.05 -17.39
C LEU A 135 -4.20 9.85 -18.03
N SER A 136 -3.54 9.15 -18.96
CA SER A 136 -4.09 7.97 -19.65
C SER A 136 -3.09 6.83 -19.66
N GLY A 137 -3.53 5.63 -19.31
CA GLY A 137 -2.71 4.42 -19.35
C GLY A 137 -3.17 3.37 -18.33
N ARG A 138 -2.30 2.39 -18.07
CA ARG A 138 -2.55 1.33 -17.08
C ARG A 138 -1.26 1.02 -16.33
N SER A 139 -1.35 0.86 -15.02
CA SER A 139 -0.29 0.24 -14.22
C SER A 139 -0.69 -1.20 -13.92
N LEU A 140 0.24 -2.15 -14.10
CA LEU A 140 0.02 -3.56 -13.84
C LEU A 140 0.61 -3.94 -12.49
N ALA A 141 0.07 -5.02 -11.90
CA ALA A 141 0.55 -5.58 -10.63
C ALA A 141 0.64 -4.57 -9.47
N VAL A 142 -0.33 -3.65 -9.40
CA VAL A 142 -0.42 -2.65 -8.33
C VAL A 142 -0.83 -3.35 -7.02
N PRO A 143 0.06 -3.46 -6.03
CA PRO A 143 -0.22 -4.20 -4.81
C PRO A 143 -1.27 -3.45 -3.98
N TRP A 144 -2.21 -4.14 -3.32
CA TRP A 144 -3.19 -3.50 -2.43
C TRP A 144 -4.07 -2.42 -3.09
N ALA A 145 -4.28 -2.49 -4.41
CA ALA A 145 -5.07 -1.48 -5.14
C ALA A 145 -6.51 -1.32 -4.61
N ASN A 146 -7.07 -2.38 -4.01
CA ASN A 146 -8.39 -2.37 -3.38
C ASN A 146 -8.45 -1.58 -2.05
N LEU A 147 -7.30 -1.33 -1.41
CA LEU A 147 -7.19 -0.54 -0.18
C LEU A 147 -6.72 0.89 -0.42
N ALA A 148 -6.33 1.23 -1.64
CA ALA A 148 -5.77 2.53 -1.96
C ALA A 148 -6.83 3.64 -1.86
N THR A 149 -6.51 4.71 -1.13
CA THR A 149 -7.23 5.99 -1.26
C THR A 149 -6.64 6.84 -2.37
N HIS A 150 -5.32 6.70 -2.60
CA HIS A 150 -4.60 7.34 -3.69
C HIS A 150 -3.57 6.38 -4.28
N PHE A 151 -3.19 6.63 -5.52
CA PHE A 151 -2.08 5.99 -6.20
C PHE A 151 -0.96 6.98 -6.42
N LEU A 152 0.28 6.55 -6.17
CA LEU A 152 1.48 7.24 -6.61
C LEU A 152 1.93 6.61 -7.94
N VAL A 153 1.58 7.25 -9.05
CA VAL A 153 1.70 6.71 -10.41
C VAL A 153 2.95 7.26 -11.08
N ALA A 154 3.79 6.38 -11.63
CA ALA A 154 4.89 6.80 -12.47
C ALA A 154 4.39 7.17 -13.88
N ILE A 155 4.89 8.29 -14.40
CA ILE A 155 4.48 8.84 -15.70
C ILE A 155 5.59 8.61 -16.73
N GLY A 156 5.22 8.08 -17.89
CA GLY A 156 6.16 7.76 -18.96
C GLY A 156 6.77 9.00 -19.60
N GLY A 157 8.06 8.93 -19.93
CA GLY A 157 8.83 10.00 -20.55
C GLY A 157 9.75 10.70 -19.56
N ASP A 158 9.19 11.50 -18.66
CA ASP A 158 9.92 12.58 -17.99
C ASP A 158 10.26 12.31 -16.50
N ASN A 159 10.33 11.04 -16.06
CA ASN A 159 10.61 10.66 -14.66
C ASN A 159 9.71 11.38 -13.62
N HIS A 160 8.50 11.78 -14.01
CA HIS A 160 7.55 12.42 -13.12
C HIS A 160 6.62 11.39 -12.48
N MET A 161 6.13 11.74 -11.29
CA MET A 161 5.12 10.97 -10.58
C MET A 161 3.86 11.82 -10.42
N ALA A 162 2.70 11.19 -10.50
CA ALA A 162 1.41 11.82 -10.21
C ALA A 162 0.75 11.14 -9.02
N VAL A 163 0.13 11.95 -8.16
CA VAL A 163 -0.81 11.47 -7.15
C VAL A 163 -2.20 11.47 -7.75
N VAL A 164 -2.86 10.31 -7.75
CA VAL A 164 -4.19 10.12 -8.33
C VAL A 164 -5.12 9.55 -7.27
N ALA A 165 -6.22 10.25 -6.95
CA ALA A 165 -7.23 9.72 -6.03
C ALA A 165 -7.90 8.48 -6.65
N ALA A 166 -8.09 7.42 -5.85
CA ALA A 166 -8.69 6.17 -6.32
C ALA A 166 -10.15 6.34 -6.78
N TYR A 167 -10.84 7.38 -6.30
CA TYR A 167 -12.20 7.76 -6.67
C TYR A 167 -12.29 8.82 -7.78
N ALA A 168 -11.16 9.18 -8.41
CA ALA A 168 -11.17 10.11 -9.54
C ALA A 168 -11.88 9.49 -10.75
N ASN A 169 -12.54 10.34 -11.55
CA ASN A 169 -13.23 9.88 -12.76
C ASN A 169 -12.24 9.21 -13.73
N GLY A 170 -12.62 8.05 -14.26
CA GLY A 170 -11.78 7.26 -15.18
C GLY A 170 -10.75 6.36 -14.49
N VAL A 171 -10.67 6.36 -13.15
CA VAL A 171 -9.82 5.43 -12.39
C VAL A 171 -10.60 4.15 -12.07
N GLY A 172 -9.97 3.01 -12.33
CA GLY A 172 -10.53 1.70 -11.98
C GLY A 172 -9.41 0.69 -11.70
N ALA A 173 -9.66 -0.20 -10.74
CA ALA A 173 -8.78 -1.33 -10.44
C ALA A 173 -9.52 -2.63 -10.76
N ALA A 174 -8.82 -3.56 -11.42
CA ALA A 174 -9.33 -4.89 -11.71
C ALA A 174 -8.34 -5.95 -11.20
N PRO A 175 -8.81 -7.09 -10.67
CA PRO A 175 -7.92 -8.20 -10.32
C PRO A 175 -7.06 -8.61 -11.51
N GLY A 176 -5.77 -8.80 -11.28
CA GLY A 176 -4.88 -9.31 -12.32
C GLY A 176 -5.28 -10.73 -12.72
N ALA A 177 -5.32 -11.02 -14.02
CA ALA A 177 -5.68 -12.34 -14.57
C ALA A 177 -4.79 -13.51 -14.08
N GLY A 178 -3.74 -13.24 -13.29
CA GLY A 178 -2.78 -14.23 -12.77
C GLY A 178 -3.02 -14.70 -11.32
N GLY A 179 -4.03 -14.21 -10.60
CA GLY A 179 -4.26 -14.56 -9.19
C GLY A 179 -5.04 -15.88 -8.96
N ALA A 180 -5.75 -16.37 -9.97
CA ALA A 180 -6.58 -17.57 -9.84
C ALA A 180 -5.78 -18.86 -10.12
N ARG A 181 -4.81 -19.20 -9.27
CA ARG A 181 -4.40 -20.61 -9.07
C ARG A 181 -5.01 -21.16 -7.79
N GLY A 182 -6.32 -21.02 -7.70
CA GLY A 182 -7.19 -21.74 -6.79
C GLY A 182 -8.55 -21.79 -7.48
N ARG A 183 -8.93 -22.96 -7.98
CA ARG A 183 -10.20 -23.20 -8.67
C ARG A 183 -11.35 -22.75 -7.74
N VAL A 184 -12.01 -21.65 -8.05
CA VAL A 184 -13.32 -21.32 -7.48
C VAL A 184 -14.33 -21.40 -8.61
N GLY A 185 -15.07 -22.52 -8.64
CA GLY A 185 -16.31 -22.58 -9.38
C GLY A 185 -17.34 -21.72 -8.64
N GLY A 186 -17.76 -20.64 -9.27
CA GLY A 186 -18.80 -19.75 -8.76
C GLY A 186 -19.03 -18.66 -9.80
N GLY A 187 -20.19 -18.72 -10.47
CA GLY A 187 -20.51 -17.89 -11.62
C GLY A 187 -20.52 -16.39 -11.30
N TRP A 188 -20.00 -15.60 -12.23
CA TRP A 188 -20.14 -14.15 -12.23
C TRP A 188 -21.36 -13.78 -13.09
N GLY A 189 -22.29 -13.03 -12.51
CA GLY A 189 -23.49 -12.52 -13.19
C GLY A 189 -23.14 -11.46 -14.26
N PRO A 190 -24.03 -11.22 -15.24
CA PRO A 190 -23.76 -10.34 -16.36
C PRO A 190 -23.97 -8.88 -15.93
N GLY A 191 -22.90 -8.07 -15.88
CA GLY A 191 -23.06 -6.66 -15.47
C GLY A 191 -21.97 -5.69 -15.90
N CYS A 192 -20.74 -6.13 -16.17
CA CYS A 192 -19.66 -5.22 -16.57
C CYS A 192 -19.35 -5.36 -18.05
N GLY A 193 -20.25 -4.84 -18.89
CA GLY A 193 -20.01 -4.64 -20.31
C GLY A 193 -19.25 -3.34 -20.55
N VAL A 194 -18.10 -3.44 -21.21
CA VAL A 194 -17.38 -2.32 -21.84
C VAL A 194 -18.29 -1.68 -22.88
N GLY A 195 -18.73 -0.45 -22.61
CA GLY A 195 -19.42 0.38 -23.59
C GLY A 195 -18.46 0.89 -24.65
N GLY A 196 -18.31 0.13 -25.74
CA GLY A 196 -17.74 0.64 -26.98
C GLY A 196 -18.76 1.52 -27.69
N GLY A 197 -18.62 2.84 -27.58
CA GLY A 197 -19.37 3.80 -28.38
C GLY A 197 -18.89 3.80 -29.83
N GLY A 198 -19.70 3.20 -30.71
CA GLY A 198 -19.56 3.31 -32.17
C GLY A 198 -19.92 4.71 -32.67
N GLY A 199 -19.20 5.16 -33.70
CA GLY A 199 -19.33 6.49 -34.29
C GLY A 199 -20.67 6.77 -34.96
N GLY A 200 -20.94 8.07 -35.10
CA GLY A 200 -21.84 8.67 -36.06
C GLY A 200 -21.06 9.68 -36.90
#